data_AF-A0A6N8GFG0-F1
#
_entry.id   AF-A0A6N8GFG0-F1
#
_cell.length_a   1.000
_cell.length_b   1.000
_cell.length_c   1.000
_cell.angle_alpha   90.00
_cell.angle_beta   90.00
_cell.angle_gamma   90.00
#
_symmetry.space_group_name_H-M   'P 1'
#
loop_
_entity.id
_entity.type
_entity.pdbx_description
1 polymer ?
#
loop_
_entity_poly.entity_id
_entity_poly.type
_entity_poly.pdbx_seq_one_letter_code
_entity_poly.pdbx_strand_id
1 'polypeptide(L)'
;MNRSRRAQKRRAGHTARYIAAAASLAAAQIHVVMAPVHADSWPASGVFFALAGVFQALWGVAVLRWSNSLLLGTGAAANAGILALWGYSRVWGLPFGPHAGVPEAVGTTGLVAAGLEGVLILAVVGALLWRTDEPEPGAVAMGVAAAAVLAAVFATAAAVAESDEHGHGGSGGHHGESSHGQGGHGGSGHGDEGHGHGGGSGEPSATPSPGQSSASPDAASPEEEVPEGHEGHDHAH
;
A
#
# COMPACT_ATOMS: atom_id res chain seq x y z
N MET A 1 56.69 4.19 -0.94
CA MET A 1 55.28 3.78 -1.17
C MET A 1 54.97 2.59 -0.26
N ASN A 2 54.50 2.83 0.97
CA ASN A 2 54.39 1.79 2.00
C ASN A 2 52.94 1.51 2.42
N ARG A 3 52.72 0.26 2.82
CA ARG A 3 51.47 -0.50 3.00
C ARG A 3 50.55 0.01 4.13
N SER A 4 50.67 1.26 4.54
CA SER A 4 49.85 1.90 5.59
C SER A 4 48.46 2.32 5.11
N ARG A 5 48.19 2.34 3.80
CA ARG A 5 46.86 2.66 3.26
C ARG A 5 45.80 1.56 3.41
N ARG A 6 46.18 0.32 3.78
CA ARG A 6 45.26 -0.84 3.71
C ARG A 6 44.85 -1.45 5.05
N ALA A 7 45.44 -1.04 6.18
CA ALA A 7 45.20 -1.69 7.48
C ALA A 7 44.26 -0.94 8.44
N GLN A 8 43.83 0.27 8.11
CA GLN A 8 42.75 0.94 8.83
C GLN A 8 41.43 0.43 8.26
N LYS A 9 40.98 -0.74 8.73
CA LYS A 9 39.61 -1.23 8.48
C LYS A 9 38.66 -0.22 9.12
N ARG A 10 38.27 0.75 8.29
CA ARG A 10 37.27 1.79 8.50
C ARG A 10 35.97 1.15 8.96
N ARG A 11 35.73 1.17 10.28
CA ARG A 11 34.47 0.70 10.87
C ARG A 11 33.40 1.71 10.47
N ALA A 12 32.42 1.29 9.67
CA ALA A 12 31.16 2.03 9.58
C ALA A 12 30.62 2.18 11.02
N GLY A 13 30.20 3.38 11.40
CA GLY A 13 29.80 3.70 12.78
C GLY A 13 28.84 2.64 13.32
N HIS A 14 29.24 1.95 14.40
CA HIS A 14 28.54 0.76 14.89
C HIS A 14 27.03 1.01 15.09
N THR A 15 26.65 2.23 15.48
CA THR A 15 25.26 2.70 15.62
C THR A 15 24.42 2.51 14.37
N ALA A 16 24.86 3.09 13.25
CA ALA A 16 24.12 3.08 12.01
C ALA A 16 23.90 1.65 11.49
N ARG A 17 24.90 0.78 11.72
CA ARG A 17 24.83 -0.64 11.41
C ARG A 17 23.74 -1.36 12.22
N TYR A 18 23.62 -1.08 13.51
CA TYR A 18 22.57 -1.68 14.36
C TYR A 18 21.18 -1.14 14.01
N ILE A 19 21.04 0.17 13.76
CA ILE A 19 19.79 0.78 13.30
C ILE A 19 19.35 0.15 11.98
N ALA A 20 20.25 0.07 10.99
CA ALA A 20 19.96 -0.52 9.70
C ALA A 20 19.55 -2.00 9.81
N ALA A 21 20.26 -2.78 10.64
CA ALA A 21 19.92 -4.18 10.86
C ALA A 21 18.53 -4.35 11.50
N ALA A 22 18.22 -3.54 12.52
CA ALA A 22 16.93 -3.63 13.21
C ALA A 22 15.76 -3.20 12.31
N ALA A 23 15.93 -2.10 11.57
CA ALA A 23 14.96 -1.66 10.58
C ALA A 23 14.74 -2.72 9.48
N SER A 24 15.82 -3.36 9.01
CA SER A 24 15.72 -4.45 8.03
C SER A 24 14.94 -5.65 8.55
N LEU A 25 15.19 -6.05 9.81
CA LEU A 25 14.50 -7.20 10.41
C LEU A 25 13.01 -6.91 10.65
N ALA A 26 12.67 -5.68 11.04
CA ALA A 26 11.27 -5.26 11.17
C ALA A 26 10.56 -5.24 9.80
N ALA A 27 11.19 -4.69 8.75
CA ALA A 27 10.65 -4.72 7.39
C ALA A 27 10.49 -6.15 6.87
N ALA A 28 11.46 -7.02 7.16
CA ALA A 28 11.42 -8.43 6.80
C ALA A 28 10.18 -9.13 7.36
N GLN A 29 9.85 -8.88 8.63
CA GLN A 29 8.66 -9.45 9.27
C GLN A 29 7.40 -9.02 8.54
N ILE A 30 7.26 -7.72 8.23
CA ILE A 30 6.10 -7.20 7.50
C ILE A 30 6.00 -7.88 6.13
N HIS A 31 7.09 -7.96 5.37
CA HIS A 31 7.05 -8.58 4.05
C HIS A 31 6.69 -10.06 4.06
N VAL A 32 7.22 -10.82 5.03
CA VAL A 32 6.87 -12.24 5.18
C VAL A 32 5.39 -12.40 5.55
N VAL A 33 4.87 -11.59 6.46
CA VAL A 33 3.44 -11.65 6.88
C VAL A 33 2.51 -11.25 5.72
N MET A 34 2.91 -10.28 4.90
CA MET A 34 2.11 -9.82 3.76
C MET A 34 2.22 -10.73 2.53
N ALA A 35 3.18 -11.65 2.49
CA ALA A 35 3.38 -12.55 1.35
C ALA A 35 2.14 -13.39 0.99
N PRO A 36 1.46 -14.11 1.91
CA PRO A 36 0.24 -14.84 1.57
C PRO A 36 -0.90 -13.92 1.10
N VAL A 37 -1.09 -12.77 1.75
CA VAL A 37 -2.11 -11.78 1.37
C VAL A 37 -1.93 -11.33 -0.09
N HIS A 38 -0.68 -11.11 -0.49
CA HIS A 38 -0.38 -10.72 -1.87
C HIS A 38 -0.47 -11.91 -2.84
N ALA A 39 -0.10 -13.12 -2.40
CA ALA A 39 -0.21 -14.33 -3.21
C ALA A 39 -1.66 -14.65 -3.63
N ASP A 40 -2.63 -14.36 -2.75
CA ASP A 40 -4.06 -14.58 -3.02
C ASP A 40 -4.59 -13.69 -4.17
N SER A 41 -4.06 -12.47 -4.29
CA SER A 41 -4.40 -11.57 -5.41
C SER A 41 -3.60 -11.88 -6.67
N TRP A 42 -2.29 -12.12 -6.52
CA TRP A 42 -1.40 -12.43 -7.62
C TRP A 42 -0.16 -13.20 -7.12
N PRO A 43 0.03 -14.49 -7.50
CA PRO A 43 1.10 -15.31 -6.93
C PRO A 43 2.52 -14.71 -7.06
N ALA A 44 2.79 -13.99 -8.14
CA ALA A 44 4.09 -13.35 -8.36
C ALA A 44 4.38 -12.25 -7.33
N SER A 45 3.37 -11.47 -6.90
CA SER A 45 3.57 -10.46 -5.85
C SER A 45 3.84 -11.15 -4.51
N GLY A 46 3.11 -12.21 -4.17
CA GLY A 46 3.40 -13.01 -2.97
C GLY A 46 4.83 -13.56 -2.91
N VAL A 47 5.33 -14.08 -4.04
CA VAL A 47 6.74 -14.53 -4.16
C VAL A 47 7.71 -13.37 -3.96
N PHE A 48 7.44 -12.21 -4.55
CA PHE A 48 8.27 -11.02 -4.35
C PHE A 48 8.35 -10.63 -2.87
N PHE A 49 7.21 -10.55 -2.18
CA PHE A 49 7.15 -10.24 -0.75
C PHE A 49 7.93 -11.26 0.09
N ALA A 50 7.78 -12.55 -0.19
CA ALA A 50 8.55 -13.59 0.49
C ALA A 50 10.06 -13.45 0.27
N LEU A 51 10.49 -13.23 -0.98
CA LEU A 51 11.90 -13.04 -1.33
C LEU A 51 12.48 -11.78 -0.69
N ALA A 52 11.75 -10.66 -0.73
CA ALA A 52 12.13 -9.41 -0.08
C ALA A 52 12.31 -9.61 1.43
N GLY A 53 11.34 -10.28 2.08
CA GLY A 53 11.40 -10.57 3.51
C GLY A 53 12.58 -11.46 3.88
N VAL A 54 12.80 -12.57 3.16
CA VAL A 54 13.96 -13.46 3.39
C VAL A 54 15.27 -12.71 3.17
N PHE A 55 15.38 -11.93 2.09
CA PHE A 55 16.54 -11.11 1.82
C PHE A 55 16.83 -10.14 2.97
N GLN A 56 15.83 -9.38 3.43
CA GLN A 56 15.97 -8.42 4.51
C GLN A 56 16.32 -9.08 5.84
N ALA A 57 15.76 -10.25 6.13
CA ALA A 57 16.11 -11.01 7.32
C ALA A 57 17.58 -11.48 7.30
N LEU A 58 17.99 -12.12 6.20
CA LEU A 58 19.36 -12.60 6.02
C LEU A 58 20.37 -11.45 6.03
N TRP A 59 20.03 -10.35 5.35
CA TRP A 59 20.87 -9.17 5.30
C TRP A 59 21.00 -8.50 6.67
N GLY A 60 19.90 -8.30 7.39
CA GLY A 60 19.92 -7.75 8.75
C GLY A 60 20.83 -8.55 9.67
N VAL A 61 20.71 -9.89 9.66
CA VAL A 61 21.58 -10.80 10.44
C VAL A 61 23.03 -10.74 9.97
N ALA A 62 23.27 -10.75 8.67
CA ALA A 62 24.62 -10.67 8.08
C ALA A 62 25.31 -9.36 8.48
N VAL A 63 24.57 -8.25 8.46
CA VAL A 63 25.04 -6.94 8.90
C VAL A 63 25.29 -6.92 10.39
N LEU A 64 24.70 -7.75 11.25
CA LEU A 64 25.13 -7.85 12.66
C LEU A 64 26.46 -8.61 12.82
N ARG A 65 26.76 -9.57 11.94
CA ARG A 65 27.99 -10.38 11.99
C ARG A 65 29.19 -9.73 11.30
N TRP A 66 29.00 -9.09 10.15
CA TRP A 66 30.08 -8.52 9.35
C TRP A 66 29.94 -7.00 9.16
N SER A 67 31.02 -6.26 9.42
CA SER A 67 31.13 -4.81 9.16
C SER A 67 31.87 -4.59 7.84
N ASN A 68 31.23 -4.99 6.74
CA ASN A 68 31.83 -4.85 5.42
C ASN A 68 31.02 -3.84 4.59
N SER A 69 31.70 -2.88 3.97
CA SER A 69 31.06 -1.75 3.28
C SER A 69 30.31 -2.17 2.02
N LEU A 70 30.75 -3.26 1.39
CA LEU A 70 30.11 -3.80 0.19
C LEU A 70 28.73 -4.39 0.53
N LEU A 71 28.63 -5.21 1.57
CA LEU A 71 27.37 -5.75 2.10
C LEU A 71 26.41 -4.63 2.51
N LEU A 72 26.93 -3.60 3.19
CA LEU A 72 26.12 -2.44 3.55
C LEU A 72 25.57 -1.77 2.28
N GLY A 73 26.44 -1.44 1.32
CA GLY A 73 26.06 -0.78 0.08
C GLY A 73 25.09 -1.59 -0.78
N THR A 74 25.35 -2.88 -1.00
CA THR A 74 24.46 -3.75 -1.78
C THR A 74 23.11 -3.93 -1.10
N GLY A 75 23.11 -3.99 0.23
CA GLY A 75 21.89 -4.04 1.03
C GLY A 75 21.02 -2.80 0.87
N ALA A 76 21.62 -1.63 1.05
CA ALA A 76 20.93 -0.37 0.88
C ALA A 76 20.41 -0.20 -0.56
N ALA A 77 21.20 -0.61 -1.57
CA ALA A 77 20.76 -0.56 -2.96
C ALA A 77 19.54 -1.46 -3.23
N ALA A 78 19.55 -2.70 -2.72
CA ALA A 78 18.41 -3.61 -2.87
C ALA A 78 17.15 -3.10 -2.15
N ASN A 79 17.28 -2.61 -0.91
CA ASN A 79 16.17 -1.99 -0.19
C ASN A 79 15.65 -0.72 -0.88
N ALA A 80 16.53 0.09 -1.46
CA ALA A 80 16.12 1.23 -2.27
C ALA A 80 15.33 0.80 -3.52
N GLY A 81 15.66 -0.35 -4.11
CA GLY A 81 14.89 -0.95 -5.20
C GLY A 81 13.49 -1.38 -4.75
N ILE A 82 13.35 -2.01 -3.57
CA ILE A 82 12.05 -2.39 -3.00
C ILE A 82 11.20 -1.14 -2.72
N LEU A 83 11.78 -0.14 -2.05
CA LEU A 83 11.13 1.13 -1.74
C LEU A 83 10.71 1.88 -3.01
N ALA A 84 11.57 1.89 -4.04
CA ALA A 84 11.27 2.51 -5.32
C ALA A 84 10.13 1.78 -6.04
N LEU A 85 10.13 0.45 -6.03
CA LEU A 85 9.04 -0.33 -6.61
C LEU A 85 7.71 -0.07 -5.90
N TRP A 86 7.73 -0.02 -4.56
CA TRP A 86 6.57 0.36 -3.76
C TRP A 86 6.08 1.76 -4.13
N GLY A 87 6.97 2.76 -4.16
CA GLY A 87 6.60 4.12 -4.55
C GLY A 87 6.05 4.21 -5.97
N TYR A 88 6.64 3.43 -6.90
CA TYR A 88 6.20 3.36 -8.28
C TYR A 88 4.76 2.80 -8.38
N SER A 89 4.45 1.74 -7.64
CA SER A 89 3.11 1.16 -7.62
C SER A 89 2.05 2.15 -7.13
N ARG A 90 2.42 3.10 -6.25
CA ARG A 90 1.51 4.14 -5.74
C ARG A 90 1.31 5.34 -6.65
N VAL A 91 2.27 5.64 -7.52
CA VAL A 91 2.20 6.83 -8.39
C VAL A 91 1.72 6.47 -9.78
N TRP A 92 2.22 5.38 -10.35
CA TRP A 92 1.95 4.99 -11.74
C TRP A 92 1.23 3.64 -11.87
N GLY A 93 1.12 2.88 -10.77
CA GLY A 93 0.73 1.47 -10.84
C GLY A 93 1.86 0.59 -11.41
N LEU A 94 1.80 -0.72 -11.16
CA LEU A 94 2.77 -1.63 -11.75
C LEU A 94 2.52 -1.77 -13.26
N PRO A 95 3.56 -1.93 -14.10
CA PRO A 95 3.37 -2.07 -15.55
C PRO A 95 2.82 -3.44 -15.96
N PHE A 96 2.66 -4.36 -15.02
CA PHE A 96 2.22 -5.73 -15.22
C PHE A 96 1.36 -6.20 -14.03
N GLY A 97 0.68 -7.34 -14.21
CA GLY A 97 -0.19 -7.93 -13.20
C GLY A 97 -1.68 -7.61 -13.42
N PRO A 98 -2.57 -8.07 -12.53
CA PRO A 98 -4.02 -7.94 -12.68
C PRO A 98 -4.54 -6.50 -12.75
N HIS A 99 -3.77 -5.55 -12.19
CA HIS A 99 -4.13 -4.13 -12.09
C HIS A 99 -3.08 -3.22 -12.77
N ALA A 100 -2.55 -3.67 -13.91
CA ALA A 100 -1.47 -2.95 -14.60
C ALA A 100 -1.87 -1.49 -14.94
N GLY A 101 -0.97 -0.55 -14.65
CA GLY A 101 -1.16 0.89 -14.88
C GLY A 101 -2.15 1.58 -13.93
N VAL A 102 -2.70 0.86 -12.95
CA VAL A 102 -3.60 1.43 -11.94
C VAL A 102 -2.80 1.67 -10.65
N PRO A 103 -2.71 2.92 -10.17
CA PRO A 103 -2.06 3.22 -8.90
C PRO A 103 -2.70 2.45 -7.73
N GLU A 104 -1.85 1.79 -6.95
CA GLU A 104 -2.27 1.04 -5.77
C GLU A 104 -2.56 1.99 -4.59
N ALA A 105 -3.53 1.63 -3.75
CA ALA A 105 -3.86 2.39 -2.56
C ALA A 105 -2.71 2.38 -1.52
N VAL A 106 -2.57 3.49 -0.78
CA VAL A 106 -1.59 3.59 0.30
C VAL A 106 -2.15 2.96 1.58
N GLY A 107 -1.83 1.67 1.79
CA GLY A 107 -2.10 0.99 3.05
C GLY A 107 -1.09 1.33 4.15
N THR A 108 -1.55 1.29 5.41
CA THR A 108 -0.76 1.55 6.62
C THR A 108 0.46 0.63 6.73
N THR A 109 0.26 -0.68 6.56
CA THR A 109 1.34 -1.69 6.59
C THR A 109 2.44 -1.41 5.57
N GLY A 110 2.05 -1.04 4.35
CA GLY A 110 3.00 -0.67 3.29
C GLY A 110 3.79 0.60 3.62
N LEU A 111 3.13 1.61 4.21
CA LEU A 111 3.79 2.85 4.61
C LEU A 111 4.80 2.62 5.75
N VAL A 112 4.47 1.76 6.72
CA VAL A 112 5.39 1.39 7.80
C VAL A 112 6.61 0.66 7.25
N ALA A 113 6.41 -0.33 6.36
CA ALA A 113 7.52 -1.02 5.69
C ALA A 113 8.41 -0.04 4.91
N ALA A 114 7.83 0.84 4.11
CA ALA A 114 8.55 1.87 3.36
C ALA A 114 9.35 2.81 4.27
N GLY A 115 8.78 3.21 5.42
CA GLY A 115 9.48 4.02 6.42
C GLY A 115 10.69 3.31 7.03
N LEU A 116 10.55 2.02 7.36
CA LEU A 116 11.65 1.18 7.85
C LEU A 116 12.78 1.05 6.83
N GLU A 117 12.44 0.82 5.57
CA GLU A 117 13.41 0.79 4.46
C GLU A 117 14.13 2.15 4.32
N GLY A 118 13.39 3.25 4.41
CA GLY A 118 13.96 4.60 4.40
C GLY A 118 14.97 4.81 5.54
N VAL A 119 14.63 4.43 6.77
CA VAL A 119 15.53 4.52 7.93
C VAL A 119 16.79 3.69 7.72
N LEU A 120 16.66 2.46 7.21
CA LEU A 120 17.77 1.59 6.87
C LEU A 120 18.70 2.25 5.85
N ILE A 121 18.14 2.74 4.74
CA ILE A 121 18.90 3.34 3.64
C ILE A 121 19.66 4.57 4.15
N LEU A 122 18.98 5.47 4.89
CA LEU A 122 19.60 6.67 5.45
C LEU A 122 20.72 6.33 6.45
N ALA A 123 20.52 5.35 7.32
CA ALA A 123 21.54 4.90 8.26
C ALA A 123 22.78 4.39 7.52
N VAL A 124 22.60 3.54 6.50
CA VAL A 124 23.71 2.99 5.70
C VAL A 124 24.42 4.09 4.91
N VAL A 125 23.68 4.92 4.18
CA VAL A 125 24.24 6.01 3.38
C VAL A 125 25.00 6.97 4.28
N GLY A 126 24.44 7.35 5.42
CA GLY A 126 25.10 8.19 6.40
C GLY A 126 26.40 7.57 6.91
N ALA A 127 26.40 6.28 7.24
CA ALA A 127 27.61 5.57 7.68
C ALA A 127 28.70 5.47 6.60
N LEU A 128 28.32 5.44 5.32
CA LEU A 128 29.24 5.36 4.19
C LEU A 128 29.80 6.73 3.79
N LEU A 129 28.98 7.79 3.87
CA LEU A 129 29.34 9.16 3.47
C LEU A 129 29.99 9.95 4.61
N TRP A 130 29.42 9.89 5.81
CA TRP A 130 29.89 10.64 6.99
C TRP A 130 30.55 9.68 7.97
N ARG A 131 31.83 9.41 7.71
CA ARG A 131 32.69 8.63 8.62
C ARG A 131 33.06 9.50 9.81
N THR A 132 32.30 9.43 10.90
CA THR A 132 32.71 10.00 12.19
C THR A 132 33.55 8.96 12.93
N ASP A 133 34.72 9.38 13.43
CA ASP A 133 35.68 8.52 14.13
C ASP A 133 35.33 8.34 15.63
N GLU A 134 34.29 9.00 16.13
CA GLU A 134 33.94 9.00 17.55
C GLU A 134 32.97 7.85 17.92
N PRO A 135 33.30 7.01 18.91
CA PRO A 135 32.40 6.00 19.44
C PRO A 135 31.31 6.66 20.29
N GLU A 136 30.08 6.76 19.77
CA GLU A 136 28.93 7.23 20.55
C GLU A 136 28.47 6.17 21.57
N PRO A 137 28.67 6.35 22.89
CA PRO A 137 28.08 5.48 23.89
C PRO A 137 26.55 5.64 23.89
N GLY A 138 25.81 4.53 23.85
CA GLY A 138 24.33 4.55 23.82
C GLY A 138 23.69 4.23 22.46
N ALA A 139 24.51 4.14 21.41
CA ALA A 139 24.14 3.71 20.06
C ALA A 139 23.28 2.44 19.97
N VAL A 140 23.65 1.41 20.74
CA VAL A 140 22.93 0.14 20.80
C VAL A 140 21.58 0.33 21.50
N ALA A 141 21.53 1.11 22.57
CA ALA A 141 20.29 1.43 23.28
C ALA A 141 19.34 2.25 22.39
N MET A 142 19.84 3.21 21.61
CA MET A 142 19.03 3.95 20.62
C MET A 142 18.53 3.07 19.48
N GLY A 143 19.36 2.18 18.94
CA GLY A 143 18.93 1.24 17.91
C GLY A 143 17.85 0.28 18.40
N VAL A 144 18.03 -0.24 19.62
CA VAL A 144 17.04 -1.10 20.29
C VAL A 144 15.76 -0.31 20.62
N ALA A 145 15.86 0.92 21.11
CA ALA A 145 14.70 1.76 21.39
C ALA A 145 13.94 2.13 20.12
N ALA A 146 14.64 2.51 19.04
CA ALA A 146 14.01 2.81 17.76
C ALA A 146 13.27 1.59 17.19
N ALA A 147 13.90 0.42 17.22
CA ALA A 147 13.28 -0.83 16.79
C ALA A 147 12.07 -1.22 17.66
N ALA A 148 12.17 -1.07 18.98
CA ALA A 148 11.07 -1.35 19.90
C ALA A 148 9.89 -0.39 19.71
N VAL A 149 10.15 0.90 19.48
CA VAL A 149 9.11 1.89 19.15
C VAL A 149 8.46 1.54 17.82
N LEU A 150 9.23 1.19 16.79
CA LEU A 150 8.69 0.82 15.48
C LEU A 150 7.86 -0.47 15.54
N ALA A 151 8.30 -1.47 16.30
CA ALA A 151 7.54 -2.70 16.55
C ALA A 151 6.24 -2.43 17.33
N ALA A 152 6.29 -1.55 18.34
CA ALA A 152 5.11 -1.15 19.10
C ALA A 152 4.12 -0.36 18.22
N VAL A 153 4.60 0.52 17.35
CA VAL A 153 3.77 1.25 16.39
C VAL A 153 3.13 0.30 15.38
N PHE A 154 3.86 -0.68 14.86
CA PHE A 154 3.31 -1.70 13.98
C PHE A 154 2.22 -2.54 14.68
N ALA A 155 2.50 -3.04 15.89
CA ALA A 155 1.53 -3.78 16.68
C ALA A 155 0.27 -2.96 16.99
N THR A 156 0.41 -1.65 17.24
CA THR A 156 -0.71 -0.73 17.44
C THR A 156 -1.52 -0.55 16.16
N ALA A 157 -0.87 -0.32 15.01
CA ALA A 157 -1.55 -0.16 13.73
C ALA A 157 -2.30 -1.43 13.29
N ALA A 158 -1.71 -2.61 13.51
CA ALA A 158 -2.36 -3.90 13.26
C ALA A 158 -3.58 -4.11 14.17
N ALA A 159 -3.46 -3.80 15.46
CA ALA A 159 -4.58 -3.90 16.40
C ALA A 159 -5.74 -2.94 16.06
N VAL A 160 -5.45 -1.73 15.58
CA VAL A 160 -6.48 -0.78 15.12
C VAL A 160 -7.16 -1.29 13.85
N ALA A 161 -6.40 -1.86 12.91
CA ALA A 161 -6.97 -2.44 11.69
C ALA A 161 -7.89 -3.65 12.00
N GLU A 162 -7.54 -4.52 12.95
CA GLU A 162 -8.44 -5.59 13.43
C GLU A 162 -9.69 -5.04 14.14
N SER A 163 -9.59 -3.90 14.84
CA SER A 163 -10.72 -3.33 15.57
C SER A 163 -11.82 -2.77 14.64
N ASP A 164 -11.46 -2.34 13.43
CA ASP A 164 -12.42 -1.89 12.42
C ASP A 164 -13.20 -3.08 11.80
N GLU A 165 -12.63 -4.29 11.80
CA GLU A 165 -13.28 -5.51 11.29
C GLU A 165 -14.32 -6.12 12.27
N HIS A 166 -14.41 -5.62 13.51
CA HIS A 166 -15.37 -6.09 14.52
C HIS A 166 -16.49 -5.07 14.84
N GLY A 167 -16.62 -4.02 14.02
CA GLY A 167 -17.56 -2.92 14.20
C GLY A 167 -18.99 -3.12 13.68
N HIS A 168 -19.50 -4.34 13.47
CA HIS A 168 -20.92 -4.55 13.09
C HIS A 168 -21.52 -5.80 13.72
N GLY A 169 -21.96 -5.70 14.98
CA GLY A 169 -22.70 -6.77 15.63
C GLY A 169 -23.35 -6.34 16.93
N GLY A 170 -24.51 -5.67 16.86
CA GLY A 170 -25.43 -5.60 18.00
C GLY A 170 -26.12 -4.27 18.26
N SER A 171 -27.15 -3.95 17.47
CA SER A 171 -28.32 -3.24 18.01
C SER A 171 -29.62 -3.92 17.56
N GLY A 172 -29.68 -5.23 17.83
CA GLY A 172 -30.94 -5.96 17.85
C GLY A 172 -31.55 -5.90 19.25
N GLY A 173 -32.67 -5.18 19.38
CA GLY A 173 -33.72 -5.46 20.36
C GLY A 173 -33.58 -4.82 21.74
N HIS A 174 -34.35 -3.75 21.98
CA HIS A 174 -34.99 -3.56 23.28
C HIS A 174 -36.44 -3.11 23.08
N HIS A 175 -37.34 -3.96 23.56
CA HIS A 175 -38.76 -3.75 23.73
C HIS A 175 -39.06 -2.82 24.92
N GLY A 176 -40.23 -2.18 24.84
CA GLY A 176 -40.97 -1.60 25.96
C GLY A 176 -40.74 -0.10 26.13
N GLU A 177 -41.72 0.74 26.43
CA GLU A 177 -43.14 0.59 26.71
C GLU A 177 -43.68 2.03 26.83
N SER A 178 -44.84 2.35 26.26
CA SER A 178 -45.69 3.40 26.83
C SER A 178 -47.14 3.21 26.39
N SER A 179 -47.92 2.76 27.37
CA SER A 179 -49.37 2.75 27.44
C SER A 179 -50.00 4.10 27.12
N HIS A 180 -51.21 4.10 26.54
CA HIS A 180 -52.44 4.74 27.07
C HIS A 180 -53.56 4.64 26.01
N GLY A 181 -54.79 4.32 26.42
CA GLY A 181 -55.98 4.66 25.63
C GLY A 181 -57.03 3.56 25.45
N GLN A 182 -57.90 3.47 26.44
CA GLN A 182 -59.14 2.70 26.54
C GLN A 182 -60.15 3.03 25.42
N GLY A 183 -60.91 2.04 24.94
CA GLY A 183 -62.13 2.27 24.12
C GLY A 183 -62.60 1.05 23.33
N GLY A 184 -63.71 0.45 23.74
CA GLY A 184 -64.31 -0.70 23.07
C GLY A 184 -65.28 -0.32 21.93
N HIS A 185 -65.94 -1.38 21.44
CA HIS A 185 -67.07 -1.47 20.50
C HIS A 185 -66.74 -1.84 19.06
N GLY A 186 -67.33 -2.96 18.63
CA GLY A 186 -67.31 -3.46 17.26
C GLY A 186 -68.34 -2.79 16.36
N GLY A 187 -68.30 -3.17 15.08
CA GLY A 187 -69.28 -2.75 14.09
C GLY A 187 -68.76 -2.92 12.68
N SER A 188 -69.36 -3.85 11.95
CA SER A 188 -69.34 -3.99 10.49
C SER A 188 -69.77 -2.70 9.77
N GLY A 189 -69.20 -2.41 8.59
CA GLY A 189 -69.75 -1.38 7.71
C GLY A 189 -69.00 -1.23 6.39
N HIS A 190 -69.73 -1.42 5.29
CA HIS A 190 -69.35 -1.28 3.88
C HIS A 190 -69.23 0.17 3.40
N GLY A 191 -68.61 0.33 2.22
CA GLY A 191 -68.79 1.44 1.27
C GLY A 191 -67.79 2.59 1.45
N ASP A 192 -67.38 3.35 0.45
CA ASP A 192 -67.70 3.41 -0.98
C ASP A 192 -66.60 4.27 -1.64
N GLU A 193 -66.58 4.22 -2.96
CA GLU A 193 -65.73 4.93 -3.90
C GLU A 193 -65.74 6.46 -3.74
N GLY A 194 -64.65 7.12 -4.17
CA GLY A 194 -64.56 8.57 -4.21
C GLY A 194 -63.38 9.09 -5.04
N HIS A 195 -63.68 9.42 -6.29
CA HIS A 195 -62.82 10.03 -7.32
C HIS A 195 -62.23 11.42 -6.94
N GLY A 196 -61.18 11.86 -7.64
CA GLY A 196 -60.89 13.30 -7.77
C GLY A 196 -59.49 13.69 -8.26
N HIS A 197 -59.44 14.40 -9.40
CA HIS A 197 -58.29 14.77 -10.22
C HIS A 197 -57.49 16.02 -9.79
N GLY A 198 -56.30 16.19 -10.41
CA GLY A 198 -55.68 17.49 -10.75
C GLY A 198 -54.44 17.81 -9.91
N GLY A 199 -53.31 18.32 -10.41
CA GLY A 199 -52.94 18.92 -11.69
C GLY A 199 -51.89 20.02 -11.40
N GLY A 200 -50.88 20.17 -12.26
CA GLY A 200 -50.18 21.46 -12.47
C GLY A 200 -48.90 21.77 -11.68
N SER A 201 -47.77 21.67 -12.38
CA SER A 201 -46.72 22.71 -12.59
C SER A 201 -46.24 23.62 -11.47
N GLY A 202 -44.90 23.78 -11.37
CA GLY A 202 -44.29 25.07 -11.00
C GLY A 202 -42.92 24.98 -10.33
N GLU A 203 -41.86 25.23 -11.10
CA GLU A 203 -40.50 25.57 -10.69
C GLU A 203 -40.44 26.89 -9.87
N PRO A 204 -39.27 27.25 -9.26
CA PRO A 204 -38.47 28.31 -9.89
C PRO A 204 -36.92 28.25 -9.69
N SER A 205 -36.19 28.57 -10.78
CA SER A 205 -35.14 29.63 -10.91
C SER A 205 -33.84 29.56 -10.07
N ALA A 206 -32.63 29.98 -10.50
CA ALA A 206 -32.06 30.49 -11.75
C ALA A 206 -30.50 30.57 -11.64
N THR A 207 -29.86 30.52 -12.81
CA THR A 207 -28.50 30.84 -13.34
C THR A 207 -27.68 32.01 -12.74
N PRO A 208 -26.34 32.20 -13.00
CA PRO A 208 -25.72 32.20 -14.36
C PRO A 208 -24.26 31.75 -14.59
N SER A 209 -23.99 31.62 -15.91
CA SER A 209 -22.76 31.31 -16.69
C SER A 209 -21.70 32.44 -16.65
N PRO A 210 -20.46 32.28 -17.16
CA PRO A 210 -20.19 32.27 -18.62
C PRO A 210 -19.00 31.39 -19.10
N GLY A 211 -18.97 31.04 -20.39
CA GLY A 211 -17.71 30.78 -21.10
C GLY A 211 -17.77 29.76 -22.24
N GLN A 212 -18.20 30.20 -23.42
CA GLN A 212 -18.19 29.43 -24.67
C GLN A 212 -16.77 29.36 -25.27
N SER A 213 -16.42 28.23 -25.89
CA SER A 213 -15.70 28.25 -27.16
C SER A 213 -16.13 27.07 -28.02
N SER A 214 -16.61 27.42 -29.20
CA SER A 214 -17.20 26.59 -30.24
C SER A 214 -16.19 26.27 -31.33
N ALA A 215 -16.11 25.01 -31.75
CA ALA A 215 -15.82 24.63 -33.13
C ALA A 215 -16.34 23.21 -33.41
N SER A 216 -17.30 23.12 -34.34
CA SER A 216 -17.80 21.91 -35.02
C SER A 216 -17.33 21.96 -36.49
N PRO A 217 -17.64 20.98 -37.37
CA PRO A 217 -17.78 19.52 -37.20
C PRO A 217 -16.90 18.77 -38.25
N ASP A 218 -16.84 17.44 -38.17
CA ASP A 218 -17.08 16.62 -39.38
C ASP A 218 -17.48 15.19 -38.99
N ALA A 219 -18.55 14.74 -39.65
CA ALA A 219 -19.23 13.48 -39.43
C ALA A 219 -18.83 12.48 -40.52
N ALA A 220 -18.53 11.24 -40.14
CA ALA A 220 -18.89 10.04 -40.89
C ALA A 220 -18.64 8.81 -40.02
N SER A 221 -19.62 7.94 -39.91
CA SER A 221 -19.53 6.54 -39.49
C SER A 221 -20.28 5.71 -40.55
N PRO A 222 -20.33 4.38 -40.44
CA PRO A 222 -19.27 3.38 -40.60
C PRO A 222 -19.62 2.39 -41.73
N GLU A 223 -18.67 1.70 -42.36
CA GLU A 223 -18.99 0.48 -43.13
C GLU A 223 -17.96 -0.63 -42.86
N GLU A 224 -18.53 -1.77 -42.51
CA GLU A 224 -17.96 -3.07 -42.23
C GLU A 224 -18.06 -3.89 -43.53
N GLU A 225 -16.95 -4.47 -44.01
CA GLU A 225 -17.01 -5.64 -44.90
C GLU A 225 -15.76 -6.51 -44.74
N VAL A 226 -16.00 -7.80 -44.48
CA VAL A 226 -15.03 -8.89 -44.31
C VAL A 226 -14.96 -9.69 -45.65
N PRO A 227 -14.20 -10.81 -45.81
CA PRO A 227 -13.09 -10.90 -46.77
C PRO A 227 -13.25 -12.00 -47.86
N GLU A 228 -12.58 -11.85 -48.99
CA GLU A 228 -12.25 -12.95 -49.94
C GLU A 228 -10.95 -12.52 -50.68
N GLY A 229 -9.98 -13.34 -51.06
CA GLY A 229 -9.78 -14.79 -51.11
C GLY A 229 -8.58 -15.03 -52.06
N HIS A 230 -7.71 -15.97 -51.68
CA HIS A 230 -6.78 -16.79 -52.48
C HIS A 230 -5.95 -16.23 -53.66
N GLU A 231 -4.63 -16.47 -53.59
CA GLU A 231 -3.74 -17.15 -54.57
C GLU A 231 -2.28 -16.95 -54.12
N GLY A 232 -1.32 -17.88 -54.06
CA GLY A 232 -1.20 -19.30 -54.28
C GLY A 232 0.26 -19.71 -53.96
N HIS A 233 0.44 -20.94 -53.43
CA HIS A 233 1.51 -21.94 -53.64
C HIS A 233 2.95 -21.47 -54.00
N ASP A 234 4.04 -21.92 -53.35
CA ASP A 234 4.56 -23.30 -53.41
C ASP A 234 5.55 -23.65 -52.28
N HIS A 235 5.56 -24.94 -51.89
CA HIS A 235 6.62 -25.61 -51.14
C HIS A 235 7.45 -26.48 -52.08
N ALA A 236 8.78 -26.49 -51.92
CA ALA A 236 9.62 -27.57 -52.41
C ALA A 236 10.84 -27.78 -51.49
N HIS A 237 10.86 -28.99 -50.91
CA HIS A 237 11.97 -29.84 -50.44
C HIS A 237 13.05 -29.30 -49.48
#